data_AF-A0A969VQV8-F1
#
_entry.id   AF-A0A969VQV8-F1
#
_cell.length_a   1.000
_cell.length_b   1.000
_cell.length_c   1.000
_cell.angle_alpha   90.00
_cell.angle_beta   90.00
_cell.angle_gamma   90.00
#
_symmetry.space_group_name_H-M   'P 1'
#
loop_
_entity.id
_entity.type
_entity.pdbx_description
1 polymer ?
#
loop_
_entity_poly.entity_id
_entity_poly.type
_entity_poly.pdbx_seq_one_letter_code
_entity_poly.pdbx_strand_id
1 'polypeptide(L)'
;IRQIEIVTEGVPPLDMVRLVRKAEATETLVVGPNSPGIIVPDKLLLGTHPKEFYTPGSIGVISRSSTLTYEVALELTLAGLGQSIGVCIGCDAIVGSSFMQWLQILDEDDGTEAMVLIGEVGGWSEQAAASYIAEAIDKPVIAYLAGRYAPKGPSLGHASMLIGSRAAAEAAFGVRSDNKLAAFEEANIPVAARPSEVPKLVKKLLGNGAIVSH
;
A
#
# COMPACT_ATOMS: atom_id res chain seq x y z
N ILE A 1 20.27 -13.64 6.71
CA ILE A 1 19.63 -12.30 6.69
C ILE A 1 18.14 -12.56 6.55
N ARG A 2 17.28 -11.94 7.38
CA ARG A 2 15.83 -12.23 7.35
C ARG A 2 15.02 -11.16 6.61
N GLN A 3 15.52 -9.93 6.55
CA GLN A 3 14.87 -8.81 5.90
C GLN A 3 15.90 -8.01 5.10
N ILE A 4 15.50 -7.55 3.91
CA ILE A 4 16.28 -6.70 3.02
C ILE A 4 15.39 -5.54 2.57
N GLU A 5 15.91 -4.32 2.69
CA GLU A 5 15.29 -3.12 2.13
C GLU A 5 16.13 -2.60 0.97
N ILE A 6 15.48 -2.35 -0.16
CA ILE A 6 16.12 -1.83 -1.37
C ILE A 6 15.57 -0.43 -1.66
N VAL A 7 16.28 0.58 -1.17
CA VAL A 7 15.86 1.97 -1.35
C VAL A 7 16.05 2.45 -2.79
N THR A 8 17.04 1.90 -3.49
CA THR A 8 17.47 2.34 -4.81
C THR A 8 16.37 2.18 -5.87
N GLU A 9 16.15 3.23 -6.66
CA GLU A 9 15.30 3.21 -7.85
C GLU A 9 16.04 2.66 -9.07
N GLY A 10 15.30 2.02 -9.99
CA GLY A 10 15.83 1.64 -11.29
C GLY A 10 16.75 0.42 -11.24
N VAL A 11 16.53 -0.46 -10.26
CA VAL A 11 17.26 -1.73 -10.19
C VAL A 11 16.89 -2.57 -11.43
N PRO A 12 17.88 -3.13 -12.16
CA PRO A 12 17.58 -3.92 -13.35
C PRO A 12 16.58 -5.05 -13.08
N PRO A 13 15.50 -5.18 -13.87
CA PRO A 13 14.44 -6.16 -13.59
C PRO A 13 14.96 -7.60 -13.47
N LEU A 14 15.95 -8.00 -14.28
CA LEU A 14 16.53 -9.34 -14.22
C LEU A 14 17.27 -9.61 -12.90
N ASP A 15 17.89 -8.59 -12.32
CA ASP A 15 18.57 -8.72 -11.04
C ASP A 15 17.55 -8.84 -9.90
N MET A 16 16.45 -8.08 -9.96
CA MET A 16 15.33 -8.25 -9.04
C MET A 16 14.72 -9.65 -9.13
N VAL A 17 14.49 -10.21 -10.32
CA VAL A 17 13.98 -11.58 -10.48
C VAL A 17 14.92 -12.59 -9.82
N ARG A 18 16.23 -12.47 -10.02
CA ARG A 18 17.23 -13.36 -9.42
C ARG A 18 17.25 -13.22 -7.90
N LEU A 19 17.15 -12.00 -7.39
CA LEU A 19 17.12 -11.72 -5.96
C LEU A 19 15.88 -12.32 -5.30
N VAL A 20 14.68 -12.06 -5.85
CA VAL A 20 13.40 -12.56 -5.31
C VAL A 20 13.40 -14.08 -5.25
N ARG A 21 13.81 -14.77 -6.33
CA ARG A 21 13.92 -16.23 -6.31
C ARG A 21 14.85 -16.77 -5.22
N LYS A 22 15.97 -16.07 -4.98
CA LYS A 22 16.90 -16.47 -3.93
C LYS A 22 16.33 -16.20 -2.54
N ALA A 23 15.62 -15.07 -2.39
CA ALA A 23 14.99 -14.67 -1.14
C ALA A 23 13.85 -15.62 -0.75
N GLU A 24 13.05 -16.09 -1.70
CA GLU A 24 12.03 -17.12 -1.49
C GLU A 24 12.64 -18.41 -0.93
N ALA A 25 13.75 -18.88 -1.52
CA ALA A 25 14.44 -20.09 -1.07
C ALA A 25 15.08 -19.96 0.33
N THR A 26 15.25 -18.74 0.84
CA THR A 26 15.84 -18.47 2.15
C THR A 26 14.86 -17.78 3.12
N GLU A 27 13.56 -17.75 2.78
CA GLU A 27 12.51 -17.09 3.57
C GLU A 27 12.89 -15.65 3.98
N THR A 28 13.57 -14.95 3.08
CA THR A 28 13.98 -13.56 3.29
C THR A 28 12.92 -12.62 2.75
N LEU A 29 12.39 -11.76 3.61
CA LEU A 29 11.46 -10.71 3.20
C LEU A 29 12.22 -9.58 2.51
N VAL A 30 11.82 -9.23 1.30
CA VAL A 30 12.42 -8.14 0.51
C VAL A 30 11.40 -7.03 0.31
N VAL A 31 11.78 -5.80 0.62
CA VAL A 31 10.99 -4.59 0.36
C VAL A 31 11.76 -3.69 -0.60
N GLY A 32 11.03 -3.03 -1.50
CA GLY A 32 11.61 -2.32 -2.64
C GLY A 32 11.76 -3.21 -3.90
N PRO A 33 12.41 -2.72 -4.96
CA PRO A 33 13.20 -1.50 -5.02
C PRO A 33 12.36 -0.22 -5.06
N ASN A 34 13.02 0.93 -5.03
CA ASN A 34 12.39 2.24 -5.05
C ASN A 34 11.39 2.43 -3.90
N SER A 35 11.87 2.18 -2.67
CA SER A 35 11.04 2.26 -1.48
C SER A 35 11.72 3.02 -0.33
N PRO A 36 10.96 3.76 0.50
CA PRO A 36 11.42 4.22 1.80
C PRO A 36 11.41 3.13 2.88
N GLY A 37 10.90 1.95 2.56
CA GLY A 37 11.00 0.74 3.37
C GLY A 37 9.90 0.57 4.41
N ILE A 38 10.30 0.21 5.62
CA ILE A 38 9.41 -0.14 6.74
C ILE A 38 9.69 0.79 7.93
N ILE A 39 8.63 1.25 8.57
CA ILE A 39 8.68 1.99 9.84
C ILE A 39 7.68 1.38 10.83
N VAL A 40 8.15 1.18 12.06
CA VAL A 40 7.32 0.88 13.24
C VAL A 40 7.60 2.03 14.20
N PRO A 41 6.64 2.96 14.39
CA PRO A 41 6.89 4.19 15.15
C PRO A 41 7.48 3.89 16.54
N ASP A 42 8.51 4.66 16.91
CA ASP A 42 9.30 4.52 18.15
C ASP A 42 10.03 3.18 18.37
N LYS A 43 9.97 2.23 17.42
CA LYS A 43 10.59 0.90 17.55
C LYS A 43 11.61 0.59 16.46
N LEU A 44 11.28 0.84 15.20
CA LEU A 44 12.10 0.43 14.06
C LEU A 44 11.96 1.43 12.90
N LEU A 45 13.08 1.73 12.25
CA LEU A 45 13.10 2.28 10.90
C LEU A 45 14.09 1.45 10.08
N LEU A 46 13.57 0.74 9.08
CA LEU A 46 14.36 0.04 8.08
C LEU A 46 14.10 0.71 6.72
N GLY A 47 14.97 1.65 6.35
CA GLY A 47 14.84 2.47 5.15
C GLY A 47 14.93 3.96 5.46
N THR A 48 14.14 4.77 4.77
CA THR A 48 14.26 6.24 4.72
C THR A 48 12.94 6.98 4.98
N HIS A 49 11.93 6.32 5.57
CA HIS A 49 10.71 7.01 6.03
C HIS A 49 11.06 8.21 6.95
N PRO A 50 10.51 9.40 6.69
CA PRO A 50 10.64 10.57 7.56
C PRO A 50 9.77 10.39 8.82
N LYS A 51 10.43 10.15 9.96
CA LYS A 51 9.78 9.73 11.21
C LYS A 51 8.79 10.77 11.76
N GLU A 52 8.97 12.04 11.42
CA GLU A 52 8.14 13.17 11.89
C GLU A 52 6.66 13.09 11.47
N PHE A 53 6.32 12.30 10.45
CA PHE A 53 4.93 12.09 10.03
C PHE A 53 4.23 10.95 10.78
N TYR A 54 4.96 10.22 11.62
CA TYR A 54 4.49 9.01 12.25
C TYR A 54 4.43 9.15 13.77
N THR A 55 3.38 8.57 14.36
CA THR A 55 3.26 8.37 15.81
C THR A 55 2.75 6.96 16.09
N PRO A 56 3.10 6.33 17.23
CA PRO A 56 2.53 5.04 17.59
C PRO A 56 1.01 5.05 17.58
N GLY A 57 0.42 3.98 17.04
CA GLY A 57 -1.02 3.81 16.91
C GLY A 57 -1.39 2.39 16.47
N SER A 58 -2.63 2.20 16.04
CA SER A 58 -3.16 0.87 15.66
C SER A 58 -3.42 0.69 14.18
N ILE A 59 -3.00 1.65 13.33
CA ILE A 59 -3.31 1.61 11.90
C ILE A 59 -2.11 1.12 11.09
N GLY A 60 -2.28 -0.01 10.40
CA GLY A 60 -1.29 -0.50 9.46
C GLY A 60 -1.40 0.24 8.13
N VAL A 61 -0.27 0.64 7.52
CA VAL A 61 -0.25 1.37 6.25
C VAL A 61 0.61 0.61 5.24
N ILE A 62 0.03 0.22 4.10
CA ILE A 62 0.74 -0.45 2.99
C ILE A 62 0.59 0.40 1.74
N SER A 63 1.69 0.67 1.05
CA SER A 63 1.70 1.55 -0.11
C SER A 63 2.66 1.11 -1.21
N ARG A 64 2.45 1.61 -2.43
CA ARG A 64 3.47 1.64 -3.49
C ARG A 64 4.10 3.02 -3.69
N SER A 65 3.51 4.06 -3.12
CA SER A 65 3.90 5.45 -3.34
C SER A 65 4.49 6.06 -2.07
N SER A 66 5.77 6.44 -2.11
CA SER A 66 6.48 7.01 -0.96
C SER A 66 5.80 8.26 -0.42
N THR A 67 5.51 9.24 -1.28
CA THR A 67 4.95 10.52 -0.86
C THR A 67 3.53 10.39 -0.29
N LEU A 68 2.71 9.53 -0.88
CA LEU A 68 1.35 9.31 -0.39
C LEU A 68 1.33 8.53 0.93
N THR A 69 2.32 7.65 1.14
CA THR A 69 2.50 6.99 2.44
C THR A 69 2.69 8.03 3.54
N TYR A 70 3.52 9.03 3.29
CA TYR A 70 3.83 10.09 4.26
C TYR A 70 2.62 10.98 4.52
N GLU A 71 1.89 11.35 3.46
CA GLU A 71 0.69 12.18 3.57
C GLU A 71 -0.41 11.47 4.38
N VAL A 72 -0.68 10.19 4.08
CA VAL A 72 -1.67 9.40 4.82
C VAL A 72 -1.21 9.15 6.26
N ALA A 73 0.07 8.87 6.50
CA ALA A 73 0.61 8.73 7.85
C ALA A 73 0.41 10.02 8.65
N LEU A 74 0.70 11.19 8.06
CA LEU A 74 0.49 12.48 8.70
C LEU A 74 -0.99 12.72 9.02
N GLU A 75 -1.91 12.45 8.09
CA GLU A 75 -3.36 12.60 8.32
C GLU A 75 -3.85 11.72 9.48
N LEU A 76 -3.37 10.47 9.56
CA LEU A 76 -3.67 9.56 10.67
C LEU A 76 -3.09 10.05 12.00
N THR A 77 -1.85 10.54 11.98
CA THR A 77 -1.15 11.12 13.14
C THR A 77 -1.90 12.34 13.68
N LEU A 78 -2.25 13.29 12.81
CA LEU A 78 -3.00 14.50 13.17
C LEU A 78 -4.40 14.17 13.70
N ALA A 79 -5.00 13.06 13.25
CA ALA A 79 -6.28 12.58 13.74
C ALA A 79 -6.19 11.78 15.06
N GLY A 80 -4.99 11.58 15.61
CA GLY A 80 -4.73 10.85 16.85
C GLY A 80 -4.86 9.33 16.72
N LEU A 81 -4.79 8.79 15.51
CA LEU A 81 -4.88 7.34 15.25
C LEU A 81 -3.50 6.67 15.24
N GLY A 82 -2.49 7.35 14.72
CA GLY A 82 -1.12 6.85 14.59
C GLY A 82 -1.00 5.62 13.69
N GLN A 83 0.17 4.97 13.70
CA GLN A 83 0.45 3.77 12.92
C GLN A 83 1.03 2.65 13.78
N SER A 84 0.61 1.42 13.49
CA SER A 84 1.25 0.21 14.02
C SER A 84 2.54 -0.08 13.23
N ILE A 85 2.38 -0.26 11.92
CA ILE A 85 3.45 -0.52 10.95
C ILE A 85 3.12 0.25 9.66
N GLY A 86 4.09 0.99 9.15
CA GLY A 86 4.05 1.61 7.82
C GLY A 86 5.03 0.93 6.88
N VAL A 87 4.59 0.54 5.69
CA VAL A 87 5.44 -0.04 4.66
C VAL A 87 5.12 0.56 3.29
N CYS A 88 6.16 0.88 2.54
CA CYS A 88 6.06 1.06 1.10
C CYS A 88 6.74 -0.15 0.44
N ILE A 89 6.07 -0.84 -0.46
CA ILE A 89 6.64 -2.04 -1.14
C ILE A 89 7.50 -1.66 -2.35
N GLY A 90 7.44 -0.40 -2.78
CA GLY A 90 8.12 0.14 -3.94
C GLY A 90 7.23 0.27 -5.18
N CYS A 91 7.61 1.17 -6.10
CA CYS A 91 6.85 1.45 -7.32
C CYS A 91 7.47 0.88 -8.61
N ASP A 92 8.65 0.28 -8.54
CA ASP A 92 9.27 -0.38 -9.70
C ASP A 92 8.44 -1.57 -10.21
N ALA A 93 8.74 -1.99 -11.46
CA ALA A 93 7.98 -3.03 -12.15
C ALA A 93 8.05 -4.41 -11.49
N ILE A 94 9.18 -4.73 -10.83
CA ILE A 94 9.38 -5.97 -10.09
C ILE A 94 9.81 -5.59 -8.68
N VAL A 95 8.93 -5.86 -7.71
CA VAL A 95 9.16 -5.61 -6.29
C VAL A 95 9.40 -6.91 -5.54
N GLY A 96 10.07 -6.80 -4.39
CA GLY A 96 10.48 -7.95 -3.57
C GLY A 96 9.36 -8.58 -2.75
N SER A 97 8.27 -7.85 -2.51
CA SER A 97 7.09 -8.31 -1.79
C SER A 97 5.81 -7.72 -2.37
N SER A 98 4.69 -8.35 -2.05
CA SER A 98 3.36 -8.03 -2.60
C SER A 98 2.43 -7.41 -1.56
N PHE A 99 1.34 -6.79 -2.03
CA PHE A 99 0.25 -6.36 -1.14
C PHE A 99 -0.28 -7.51 -0.28
N MET A 100 -0.51 -8.70 -0.86
CA MET A 100 -1.06 -9.85 -0.13
C MET A 100 -0.18 -10.27 1.05
N GLN A 101 1.14 -10.34 0.83
CA GLN A 101 2.08 -10.67 1.89
C GLN A 101 2.02 -9.65 3.04
N TRP A 102 1.99 -8.36 2.72
CA TRP A 102 1.94 -7.31 3.74
C TRP A 102 0.58 -7.21 4.42
N LEU A 103 -0.51 -7.42 3.68
CA LEU A 103 -1.85 -7.50 4.25
C LEU A 103 -1.93 -8.64 5.26
N GLN A 104 -1.39 -9.82 4.91
CA GLN A 104 -1.33 -10.96 5.84
C GLN A 104 -0.50 -10.64 7.10
N ILE A 105 0.68 -10.02 6.93
CA ILE A 105 1.53 -9.63 8.07
C ILE A 105 0.80 -8.68 9.02
N LEU A 106 0.05 -7.71 8.48
CA LEU A 106 -0.71 -6.77 9.28
C LEU A 106 -1.98 -7.39 9.90
N ASP A 107 -2.60 -8.33 9.21
CA ASP A 107 -3.73 -9.09 9.72
C ASP A 107 -3.33 -9.95 10.91
N GLU A 108 -2.11 -10.50 10.90
CA GLU A 108 -1.53 -11.28 12.00
C GLU A 108 -0.89 -10.42 13.12
N ASP A 109 -0.65 -9.13 12.88
CA ASP A 109 -0.04 -8.24 13.87
C ASP A 109 -1.04 -7.77 14.93
N ASP A 110 -0.92 -8.24 16.16
CA ASP A 110 -1.79 -7.87 17.30
C ASP A 110 -1.86 -6.34 17.55
N GLY A 111 -0.86 -5.58 17.11
CA GLY A 111 -0.82 -4.12 17.23
C GLY A 111 -1.66 -3.39 16.18
N THR A 112 -2.14 -4.09 15.14
CA THR A 112 -2.90 -3.53 14.04
C THR A 112 -4.39 -3.83 14.21
N GLU A 113 -5.23 -2.81 14.22
CA GLU A 113 -6.70 -2.91 14.33
C GLU A 113 -7.41 -2.62 13.00
N ALA A 114 -6.79 -1.82 12.13
CA ALA A 114 -7.28 -1.53 10.79
C ALA A 114 -6.11 -1.25 9.85
N MET A 115 -6.34 -1.40 8.56
CA MET A 115 -5.32 -1.19 7.52
C MET A 115 -5.74 -0.13 6.51
N VAL A 116 -4.75 0.60 6.00
CA VAL A 116 -4.89 1.49 4.86
C VAL A 116 -4.00 0.99 3.73
N LEU A 117 -4.63 0.59 2.62
CA LEU A 117 -3.96 0.26 1.38
C LEU A 117 -3.92 1.48 0.47
N ILE A 118 -2.72 1.93 0.11
CA ILE A 118 -2.48 3.06 -0.78
C ILE A 118 -1.99 2.51 -2.12
N GLY A 119 -2.89 2.53 -3.11
CA GLY A 119 -2.64 2.02 -4.45
C GLY A 119 -2.54 3.13 -5.50
N GLU A 120 -2.11 2.75 -6.69
CA GLU A 120 -2.04 3.64 -7.85
C GLU A 120 -2.96 3.16 -8.98
N VAL A 121 -3.40 4.08 -9.82
CA VAL A 121 -4.16 3.75 -11.03
C VAL A 121 -3.20 3.23 -12.12
N GLY A 122 -3.28 1.93 -12.43
CA GLY A 122 -2.45 1.21 -13.42
C GLY A 122 -1.97 -0.17 -12.93
N GLY A 123 -2.00 -1.21 -13.76
CA GLY A 123 -1.67 -2.60 -13.35
C GLY A 123 -2.82 -3.38 -12.69
N TRP A 124 -2.57 -4.62 -12.26
CA TRP A 124 -3.57 -5.57 -11.71
C TRP A 124 -3.47 -5.80 -10.19
N SER A 125 -2.36 -5.42 -9.56
CA SER A 125 -2.03 -5.79 -8.18
C SER A 125 -3.08 -5.35 -7.16
N GLU A 126 -3.67 -4.17 -7.32
CA GLU A 126 -4.70 -3.64 -6.42
C GLU A 126 -6.04 -4.37 -6.56
N GLN A 127 -6.40 -4.84 -7.75
CA GLN A 127 -7.62 -5.63 -7.95
C GLN A 127 -7.48 -7.00 -7.30
N ALA A 128 -6.33 -7.64 -7.50
CA ALA A 128 -6.01 -8.87 -6.81
C ALA A 128 -5.95 -8.65 -5.28
N ALA A 129 -5.44 -7.51 -4.81
CA ALA A 129 -5.48 -7.16 -3.39
C ALA A 129 -6.91 -7.00 -2.88
N ALA A 130 -7.81 -6.36 -3.63
CA ALA A 130 -9.22 -6.24 -3.24
C ALA A 130 -9.89 -7.63 -3.10
N SER A 131 -9.67 -8.53 -4.06
CA SER A 131 -10.16 -9.92 -3.95
C SER A 131 -9.55 -10.64 -2.75
N TYR A 132 -8.23 -10.52 -2.55
CA TYR A 132 -7.55 -11.15 -1.41
C TYR A 132 -8.06 -10.64 -0.06
N ILE A 133 -8.33 -9.34 0.05
CA ILE A 133 -8.91 -8.74 1.26
C ILE A 133 -10.28 -9.37 1.56
N ALA A 134 -11.13 -9.51 0.55
CA ALA A 134 -12.46 -10.10 0.74
C ALA A 134 -12.43 -11.60 1.10
N GLU A 135 -11.39 -12.32 0.66
CA GLU A 135 -11.29 -13.78 0.83
C GLU A 135 -10.52 -14.21 2.08
N ALA A 136 -9.54 -13.42 2.52
CA ALA A 136 -8.51 -13.89 3.47
C ALA A 136 -8.10 -12.89 4.56
N ILE A 137 -8.60 -11.66 4.56
CA ILE A 137 -8.22 -10.64 5.55
C ILE A 137 -9.40 -10.36 6.48
N ASP A 138 -9.20 -10.57 7.77
CA ASP A 138 -10.25 -10.41 8.78
C ASP A 138 -10.38 -8.95 9.26
N LYS A 139 -9.25 -8.24 9.37
CA LYS A 139 -9.24 -6.87 9.88
C LYS A 139 -9.73 -5.86 8.84
N PRO A 140 -10.42 -4.79 9.26
CA PRO A 140 -10.97 -3.79 8.35
C PRO A 140 -9.89 -3.09 7.53
N VAL A 141 -10.10 -3.02 6.22
CA VAL A 141 -9.22 -2.32 5.26
C VAL A 141 -9.95 -1.12 4.64
N ILE A 142 -9.22 -0.02 4.46
CA ILE A 142 -9.62 1.11 3.62
C ILE A 142 -8.62 1.26 2.49
N ALA A 143 -9.10 1.58 1.30
CA ALA A 143 -8.25 1.89 0.17
C ALA A 143 -8.18 3.40 -0.08
N TYR A 144 -7.02 3.88 -0.51
CA TYR A 144 -6.88 5.16 -1.19
C TYR A 144 -6.18 4.92 -2.52
N LEU A 145 -6.85 5.27 -3.62
CA LEU A 145 -6.34 5.05 -4.99
C LEU A 145 -5.98 6.39 -5.63
N ALA A 146 -4.69 6.64 -5.77
CA ALA A 146 -4.18 7.87 -6.36
C ALA A 146 -4.33 7.90 -7.88
N GLY A 147 -4.47 9.11 -8.45
CA GLY A 147 -4.63 9.29 -9.90
C GLY A 147 -6.05 9.13 -10.43
N ARG A 148 -7.07 8.99 -9.56
CA ARG A 148 -8.50 8.91 -9.94
C ARG A 148 -8.97 10.08 -10.81
N TYR A 149 -8.41 11.27 -10.59
CA TYR A 149 -8.73 12.49 -11.34
C TYR A 149 -7.62 12.91 -12.32
N ALA A 150 -6.65 12.02 -12.61
CA ALA A 150 -5.58 12.34 -13.54
C ALA A 150 -6.16 12.61 -14.94
N PRO A 151 -5.82 13.75 -15.58
CA PRO A 151 -6.30 14.06 -16.91
C PRO A 151 -5.87 12.99 -17.93
N LYS A 152 -6.73 12.72 -18.92
CA LYS A 152 -6.44 11.81 -20.04
C LYS A 152 -5.46 12.48 -21.02
N GLY A 153 -4.21 12.65 -20.64
CA GLY A 153 -3.16 13.25 -21.47
C GLY A 153 -1.81 13.24 -20.77
N PRO A 154 -0.68 13.34 -21.49
CA PRO A 154 0.66 13.25 -20.90
C PRO A 154 0.91 14.42 -19.93
N SER A 155 1.11 14.10 -18.65
CA SER A 155 1.52 15.04 -17.60
C SER A 155 3.02 14.87 -17.35
N LEU A 156 3.75 15.98 -17.18
CA LEU A 156 5.18 16.01 -16.90
C LEU A 156 5.43 15.87 -15.38
N GLY A 157 6.02 14.74 -14.94
CA GLY A 157 6.37 14.41 -13.55
C GLY A 157 6.29 12.88 -13.30
N HIS A 158 6.34 12.35 -12.07
CA HIS A 158 6.00 10.92 -11.80
C HIS A 158 4.63 10.50 -12.40
N ALA A 159 3.74 11.48 -12.63
CA ALA A 159 2.53 11.33 -13.42
C ALA A 159 2.77 10.78 -14.85
N SER A 160 3.94 10.99 -15.47
CA SER A 160 4.31 10.42 -16.77
C SER A 160 4.63 8.93 -16.69
N MET A 161 5.22 8.43 -15.60
CA MET A 161 5.32 6.98 -15.34
C MET A 161 3.96 6.38 -15.02
N LEU A 162 3.11 7.09 -14.27
CA LEU A 162 1.71 6.69 -14.03
C LEU A 162 0.92 6.58 -15.35
N ILE A 163 1.08 7.54 -16.27
CA ILE A 163 0.41 7.52 -17.57
C ILE A 163 1.06 6.49 -18.50
N GLY A 164 2.39 6.33 -18.46
CA GLY A 164 3.13 5.35 -19.25
C GLY A 164 2.82 3.91 -18.83
N SER A 165 2.76 3.63 -17.53
CA SER A 165 2.35 2.33 -16.98
C SER A 165 0.87 2.08 -17.21
N ARG A 166 0.01 3.11 -17.10
CA ARG A 166 -1.40 3.02 -17.46
C ARG A 166 -1.60 2.72 -18.94
N ALA A 167 -0.95 3.45 -19.85
CA ALA A 167 -1.08 3.23 -21.29
C ALA A 167 -0.50 1.87 -21.71
N ALA A 168 0.62 1.45 -21.12
CA ALA A 168 1.19 0.13 -21.34
C ALA A 168 0.29 -0.99 -20.77
N ALA A 169 -0.31 -0.81 -19.59
CA ALA A 169 -1.22 -1.78 -18.99
C ALA A 169 -2.60 -1.83 -19.68
N GLU A 170 -3.13 -0.68 -20.12
CA GLU A 170 -4.34 -0.58 -20.94
C GLU A 170 -4.11 -1.23 -22.31
N ALA A 171 -2.94 -1.02 -22.93
CA ALA A 171 -2.60 -1.62 -24.23
C ALA A 171 -2.25 -3.11 -24.16
N ALA A 172 -1.58 -3.57 -23.09
CA ALA A 172 -1.17 -4.97 -22.94
C ALA A 172 -2.26 -5.86 -22.34
N PHE A 173 -3.12 -5.32 -21.48
CA PHE A 173 -4.08 -6.11 -20.68
C PHE A 173 -5.51 -5.59 -20.70
N GLY A 174 -5.81 -4.48 -21.40
CA GLY A 174 -7.17 -3.93 -21.49
C GLY A 174 -7.72 -3.34 -20.18
N VAL A 175 -6.85 -3.10 -19.18
CA VAL A 175 -7.23 -2.73 -17.82
C VAL A 175 -7.53 -1.24 -17.71
N ARG A 176 -8.81 -0.87 -17.76
CA ARG A 176 -9.25 0.51 -17.49
C ARG A 176 -9.14 0.83 -15.99
N SER A 177 -8.78 2.07 -15.67
CA SER A 177 -8.83 2.64 -14.31
C SER A 177 -10.18 2.41 -13.61
N ASP A 178 -11.25 2.39 -14.39
CA ASP A 178 -12.64 2.19 -13.98
C ASP A 178 -12.85 0.80 -13.33
N ASN A 179 -12.06 -0.22 -13.71
CA ASN A 179 -12.18 -1.58 -13.17
C ASN A 179 -11.57 -1.75 -11.77
N LYS A 180 -10.72 -0.83 -11.30
CA LYS A 180 -10.12 -0.95 -9.95
C LYS A 180 -11.10 -0.55 -8.86
N LEU A 181 -11.78 0.59 -9.03
CA LEU A 181 -12.78 1.04 -8.07
C LEU A 181 -13.91 0.01 -7.94
N ALA A 182 -14.36 -0.55 -9.07
CA ALA A 182 -15.33 -1.64 -9.09
C ALA A 182 -14.87 -2.83 -8.23
N ALA A 183 -13.60 -3.25 -8.33
CA ALA A 183 -13.10 -4.37 -7.52
C ALA A 183 -13.13 -4.09 -6.01
N PHE A 184 -12.77 -2.86 -5.58
CA PHE A 184 -12.88 -2.48 -4.16
C PHE A 184 -14.34 -2.33 -3.71
N GLU A 185 -15.22 -1.80 -4.57
CA GLU A 185 -16.66 -1.69 -4.30
C GLU A 185 -17.31 -3.08 -4.17
N GLU A 186 -17.00 -4.01 -5.07
CA GLU A 186 -17.46 -5.41 -5.03
C GLU A 186 -16.95 -6.15 -3.78
N ALA A 187 -15.72 -5.85 -3.35
CA ALA A 187 -15.13 -6.35 -2.11
C ALA A 187 -15.65 -5.64 -0.84
N ASN A 188 -16.58 -4.69 -0.96
CA ASN A 188 -17.09 -3.85 0.14
C ASN A 188 -15.99 -3.08 0.90
N ILE A 189 -14.90 -2.73 0.24
CA ILE A 189 -13.78 -1.98 0.81
C ILE A 189 -14.02 -0.48 0.58
N PRO A 190 -14.15 0.34 1.63
CA PRO A 190 -14.32 1.78 1.46
C PRO A 190 -13.10 2.40 0.78
N VAL A 191 -13.35 3.20 -0.27
CA VAL A 191 -12.29 3.93 -0.99
C VAL A 191 -12.36 5.42 -0.66
N ALA A 192 -11.31 5.96 -0.04
CA ALA A 192 -11.17 7.38 0.23
C ALA A 192 -11.00 8.17 -1.09
N ALA A 193 -11.63 9.34 -1.22
CA ALA A 193 -11.42 10.19 -2.39
C ALA A 193 -10.16 11.06 -2.26
N ARG A 194 -9.71 11.33 -1.03
CA ARG A 194 -8.53 12.14 -0.68
C ARG A 194 -7.86 11.58 0.57
N PRO A 195 -6.54 11.79 0.79
CA PRO A 195 -5.84 11.34 1.98
C PRO A 195 -6.51 11.81 3.29
N SER A 196 -6.97 13.06 3.34
CA SER A 196 -7.65 13.63 4.51
C SER A 196 -9.00 12.98 4.88
N GLU A 197 -9.58 12.15 4.01
CA GLU A 197 -10.78 11.38 4.32
C GLU A 197 -10.46 10.04 5.02
N VAL A 198 -9.22 9.54 4.89
CA VAL A 198 -8.80 8.25 5.44
C VAL A 198 -9.08 8.17 6.95
N PRO A 199 -8.68 9.14 7.80
CA PRO A 199 -8.90 9.02 9.24
C PRO A 199 -10.38 8.91 9.62
N LYS A 200 -11.26 9.60 8.88
CA LYS A 200 -12.71 9.56 9.11
C LYS A 200 -13.28 8.17 8.78
N LEU A 201 -12.85 7.57 7.67
CA LEU A 201 -13.27 6.23 7.28
C LEU A 201 -12.78 5.19 8.28
N VAL A 202 -11.52 5.30 8.74
CA VAL A 202 -10.94 4.40 9.75
C VAL A 202 -11.76 4.43 11.02
N LYS A 203 -12.04 5.63 11.55
CA LYS A 203 -12.86 5.80 12.76
C LYS A 203 -14.27 5.21 12.60
N LYS A 204 -14.87 5.34 11.41
CA LYS A 204 -16.19 4.77 11.12
C LYS A 204 -16.15 3.23 11.12
N LEU A 205 -15.13 2.61 10.54
CA LEU A 205 -14.99 1.15 10.53
C LEU A 205 -14.76 0.60 11.94
N LEU A 206 -13.84 1.19 12.69
CA LEU A 206 -13.55 0.77 14.07
C LEU A 206 -14.74 1.01 15.01
N GLY A 207 -15.45 2.13 14.84
CA GLY A 207 -16.65 2.45 15.64
C GLY A 207 -17.83 1.52 15.39
N ASN A 208 -17.95 0.95 14.19
CA ASN A 208 -18.99 -0.02 13.85
C ASN A 208 -18.68 -1.44 14.38
N GLY A 209 -17.43 -1.75 14.71
CA GLY A 209 -17.00 -3.03 15.30
C GLY A 209 -17.40 -3.21 16.77
N ALA A 210 -17.82 -2.14 17.46
CA ALA A 210 -18.28 -2.19 18.85
C ALA A 210 -19.73 -2.70 19.02
N ILE A 211 -20.41 -3.10 17.93
CA ILE A 211 -21.81 -3.58 17.96
C ILE A 211 -21.90 -4.97 17.32
N VAL A 212 -21.19 -5.97 17.84
CA VAL A 212 -21.64 -7.38 17.76
C VAL A 212 -21.19 -8.12 19.02
N SER A 213 -21.98 -8.00 20.08
CA SER A 213 -21.98 -8.96 21.19
C SER A 213 -23.39 -9.09 21.76
N HIS A 214 -24.15 -10.05 21.23
CA HIS A 214 -25.28 -10.69 21.89
C HIS A 214 -25.36 -12.15 21.46
#